data_AF-A0A197JD06-F1
#
_entry.id   AF-A0A197JD06-F1
#
_cell.length_a   1.000
_cell.length_b   1.000
_cell.length_c   1.000
_cell.angle_alpha   90.00
_cell.angle_beta   90.00
_cell.angle_gamma   90.00
#
_symmetry.space_group_name_H-M   'P 1'
#
loop_
_entity.id
_entity.type
_entity.pdbx_description
1 polymer ?
#
loop_
_entity_poly.entity_id
_entity_poly.type
_entity_poly.pdbx_seq_one_letter_code
_entity_poly.pdbx_strand_id
1 'polypeptide(L)'
;MEAQGRQLQPDDFVFPALDAKGRIKYQEALSQPRIQGWLDQLTNQSGLLARRNGRFTTHCFRRGGAQFRFMFAKEKWSLKAVKWWGGWSEGEGTGTIMRYLLDEYTRYEMGFSDMLAPSR
;
A
#
# COMPACT_ATOMS: atom_id res chain seq x y z
N MET A 1 14.22 14.66 26.54
CA MET A 1 13.32 15.45 25.67
C MET A 1 11.90 14.99 26.01
N GLU A 2 11.23 15.68 26.92
CA GLU A 2 9.86 15.31 27.30
C GLU A 2 8.95 15.53 26.09
N ALA A 3 8.29 14.45 25.64
CA ALA A 3 7.23 14.57 24.66
C ALA A 3 6.06 15.31 25.33
N GLN A 4 5.98 16.62 25.12
CA GLN A 4 4.82 17.44 25.48
C GLN A 4 3.64 17.06 24.59
N GLY A 5 3.08 15.87 24.80
CA GLY A 5 1.88 15.40 24.13
C GLY A 5 0.67 15.79 24.95
N ARG A 6 -0.20 16.65 24.39
CA ARG A 6 -1.57 16.75 24.91
C ARG A 6 -2.37 15.55 24.44
N GLN A 7 -3.38 15.16 25.21
CA GLN A 7 -4.32 14.12 24.78
C GLN A 7 -5.03 14.56 23.50
N LEU A 8 -5.16 13.63 22.54
CA LEU A 8 -5.94 13.82 21.32
C LEU A 8 -7.39 14.13 21.69
N GLN A 9 -7.90 15.20 21.13
CA GLN A 9 -9.31 15.59 21.21
C GLN A 9 -10.09 14.97 20.04
N PRO A 10 -11.42 14.85 20.15
CA PRO A 10 -12.25 14.20 19.13
C PRO A 10 -12.15 14.82 17.73
N ASP A 11 -11.81 16.09 17.64
CA ASP A 11 -11.67 16.89 16.43
C ASP A 11 -10.24 16.92 15.86
N ASP A 12 -9.27 16.36 16.58
CA ASP A 12 -7.89 16.31 16.10
C ASP A 12 -7.70 15.25 15.01
N PHE A 13 -6.86 15.58 14.02
CA PHE A 13 -6.40 14.60 13.06
C PHE A 13 -5.45 13.58 13.71
N VAL A 14 -5.65 12.29 13.42
CA VAL A 14 -4.75 11.19 13.83
C VAL A 14 -3.35 11.37 13.23
N PHE A 15 -3.29 11.87 11.99
CA PHE A 15 -2.05 12.23 11.30
C PHE A 15 -2.05 13.74 11.03
N PRO A 16 -1.66 14.54 12.04
CA PRO A 16 -1.66 15.99 11.91
C PRO A 16 -0.47 16.47 11.07
N ALA A 17 -0.61 17.65 10.49
CA ALA A 17 0.47 18.33 9.80
C ALA A 17 1.56 18.77 10.81
N LEU A 18 2.78 18.89 10.30
CA LEU A 18 3.91 19.44 11.07
C LEU A 18 4.29 20.79 10.46
N ASP A 19 4.59 21.80 11.28
CA ASP A 19 5.18 23.03 10.76
C ASP A 19 6.66 22.84 10.35
N ALA A 20 7.29 23.89 9.82
CA ALA A 20 8.70 23.85 9.43
C ALA A 20 9.67 23.62 10.60
N LYS A 21 9.22 23.84 11.84
CA LYS A 21 9.97 23.64 13.08
C LYS A 21 9.67 22.28 13.73
N GLY A 22 8.85 21.44 13.10
CA GLY A 22 8.47 20.14 13.61
C GLY A 22 7.37 20.17 14.67
N ARG A 23 6.67 21.29 14.85
CA ARG A 23 5.55 21.40 15.80
C ARG A 23 4.29 20.77 15.20
N ILE A 24 3.53 20.09 16.04
CA ILE A 24 2.30 19.40 15.65
C ILE A 24 1.16 20.40 15.50
N LYS A 25 0.50 20.39 14.34
CA LYS A 25 -0.72 21.13 14.07
C LYS A 25 -1.92 20.18 14.05
N TYR A 26 -2.47 19.91 15.23
CA TYR A 26 -3.50 18.89 15.42
C TYR A 26 -4.77 19.06 14.56
N GLN A 27 -5.09 20.31 14.21
CA GLN A 27 -6.29 20.69 13.47
C GLN A 27 -6.05 20.83 11.95
N GLU A 28 -4.84 20.51 11.48
CA GLU A 28 -4.50 20.49 10.06
C GLU A 28 -4.14 19.05 9.66
N ALA A 29 -4.79 18.53 8.63
CA ALA A 29 -4.47 17.20 8.11
C ALA A 29 -3.10 17.19 7.42
N LEU A 30 -2.35 16.11 7.59
CA LEU A 30 -1.15 15.87 6.81
C LEU A 30 -1.49 15.80 5.31
N SER A 31 -0.78 16.56 4.48
CA SER A 31 -1.05 16.62 3.05
C SER A 31 -0.50 15.41 2.29
N GLN A 32 -1.23 14.96 1.27
CA GLN A 32 -0.80 13.87 0.38
C GLN A 32 0.57 14.11 -0.28
N PRO A 33 0.90 15.33 -0.78
CA PRO A 33 2.22 15.60 -1.35
C PRO A 33 3.34 15.40 -0.34
N ARG A 34 3.09 15.69 0.94
CA ARG A 34 4.09 15.50 1.99
C ARG A 34 4.34 14.02 2.28
N ILE A 35 3.28 13.21 2.34
CA ILE A 35 3.42 11.74 2.46
C ILE A 35 4.23 11.21 1.26
N GLN A 36 3.92 11.68 0.05
CA GLN A 36 4.65 11.25 -1.14
C GLN A 36 6.13 11.68 -1.10
N GLY A 37 6.44 12.89 -0.64
CA GLY A 37 7.81 13.35 -0.46
C GLY A 37 8.59 12.49 0.54
N TRP A 38 7.97 12.08 1.65
CA TRP A 38 8.58 11.15 2.61
C TRP A 38 8.81 9.76 2.01
N LEU A 39 7.87 9.25 1.22
CA LEU A 39 8.03 7.97 0.52
C LEU A 39 9.21 8.02 -0.46
N ASP A 40 9.34 9.10 -1.22
CA ASP A 40 10.44 9.28 -2.17
C ASP A 40 11.78 9.33 -1.42
N GLN A 41 11.86 10.11 -0.33
CA GLN A 41 13.06 10.20 0.50
C GLN A 41 13.45 8.83 1.08
N LEU A 42 12.50 8.12 1.69
CA LEU A 42 12.72 6.80 2.27
C LEU A 42 13.23 5.82 1.21
N THR A 43 12.57 5.79 0.05
CA THR A 43 12.90 4.88 -1.05
C THR A 43 14.30 5.14 -1.61
N ASN A 44 14.69 6.41 -1.72
CA ASN A 44 16.02 6.81 -2.18
C ASN A 44 17.09 6.41 -1.16
N GLN A 45 16.86 6.69 0.12
CA GLN A 45 17.82 6.38 1.19
C GLN A 45 17.99 4.87 1.41
N SER A 46 16.93 4.09 1.23
CA SER A 46 16.97 2.64 1.42
C SER A 46 17.57 1.88 0.23
N GLY A 47 17.82 2.54 -0.90
CA GLY A 47 18.29 1.89 -2.13
C GLY A 47 17.28 0.91 -2.73
N LEU A 48 16.00 0.98 -2.36
CA LEU A 48 14.96 0.03 -2.79
C LEU A 48 14.78 -0.02 -4.32
N LEU A 49 15.11 1.07 -5.01
CA LEU A 49 15.01 1.20 -6.46
C LEU A 49 16.36 0.99 -7.18
N ALA A 50 17.43 0.62 -6.48
CA ALA A 50 18.77 0.51 -7.07
C ALA A 50 18.84 -0.48 -8.26
N ARG A 51 17.91 -1.44 -8.34
CA ARG A 51 17.79 -2.42 -9.45
C ARG A 51 16.41 -2.44 -10.10
N ARG A 52 15.58 -1.42 -9.86
CA ARG A 52 14.19 -1.42 -10.30
C ARG A 52 13.78 -0.02 -10.74
N ASN A 53 13.35 0.10 -11.99
CA ASN A 53 12.75 1.33 -12.49
C ASN A 53 11.34 1.49 -11.90
N GLY A 54 11.04 2.65 -11.32
CA GLY A 54 9.72 2.97 -10.79
C GLY A 54 9.74 4.00 -9.68
N ARG A 55 8.56 4.24 -9.08
CA ARG A 55 8.37 5.10 -7.92
C ARG A 55 7.31 4.48 -7.02
N PHE A 56 7.58 4.41 -5.72
CA PHE A 56 6.56 4.01 -4.77
C PHE A 56 5.63 5.17 -4.48
N THR A 57 4.33 4.93 -4.64
CA THR A 57 3.28 5.87 -4.28
C THR A 57 2.38 5.26 -3.22
N THR A 58 1.54 6.07 -2.58
CA THR A 58 0.51 5.56 -1.66
C THR A 58 -0.37 4.49 -2.32
N HIS A 59 -0.63 4.61 -3.62
CA HIS A 59 -1.38 3.62 -4.39
C HIS A 59 -0.67 2.25 -4.47
N CYS A 60 0.67 2.23 -4.51
CA CYS A 60 1.46 0.99 -4.52
C CYS A 60 1.23 0.17 -3.25
N PHE A 61 1.12 0.80 -2.08
CA PHE A 61 0.87 0.11 -0.82
C PHE A 61 -0.54 -0.48 -0.75
N ARG A 62 -1.55 0.24 -1.26
CA ARG A 62 -2.92 -0.28 -1.35
C ARG A 62 -2.97 -1.51 -2.27
N ARG A 63 -2.36 -1.43 -3.45
CA ARG A 63 -2.29 -2.56 -4.41
C ARG A 63 -1.51 -3.74 -3.83
N GLY A 64 -0.31 -3.49 -3.32
CA GLY A 64 0.56 -4.52 -2.76
C GLY A 64 -0.04 -5.20 -1.53
N GLY A 65 -0.71 -4.45 -0.65
CA GLY A 65 -1.43 -5.01 0.49
C GLY A 65 -2.58 -5.93 0.08
N ALA A 66 -3.34 -5.55 -0.95
CA ALA A 66 -4.38 -6.40 -1.51
C ALA A 66 -3.82 -7.68 -2.14
N GLN A 67 -2.74 -7.57 -2.94
CA GLN A 67 -2.04 -8.72 -3.51
C GLN A 67 -1.51 -9.65 -2.42
N PHE A 68 -0.86 -9.11 -1.39
CA PHE A 68 -0.33 -9.89 -0.27
C PHE A 68 -1.43 -10.63 0.49
N ARG A 69 -2.51 -9.94 0.89
CA ARG A 69 -3.62 -10.58 1.62
C ARG A 69 -4.35 -11.63 0.79
N PHE A 70 -4.42 -11.48 -0.53
CA PHE A 70 -5.06 -12.46 -1.39
C PHE A 70 -4.15 -13.66 -1.69
N MET A 71 -2.86 -13.43 -1.97
CA MET A 71 -1.98 -14.44 -2.57
C MET A 71 -0.95 -15.03 -1.59
N PHE A 72 -0.36 -14.20 -0.73
CA PHE A 72 0.90 -14.53 -0.04
C PHE A 72 0.76 -14.65 1.48
N ALA A 73 -0.30 -14.08 2.08
CA ALA A 73 -0.54 -14.17 3.50
C ALA A 73 -0.79 -15.62 3.95
N LYS A 74 -0.36 -15.96 5.18
CA LYS A 74 -0.69 -17.24 5.82
C LYS A 74 -2.21 -17.44 5.92
N GLU A 75 -2.90 -16.39 6.34
CA GLU A 75 -4.36 -16.31 6.35
C GLU A 75 -4.80 -15.39 5.22
N LYS A 76 -5.21 -16.02 4.12
CA LYS A 76 -5.63 -15.33 2.91
C LYS A 76 -7.03 -14.76 3.06
N TRP A 77 -7.25 -13.60 2.47
CA TRP A 77 -8.56 -12.97 2.40
C TRP A 77 -9.28 -13.39 1.12
N SER A 78 -10.60 -13.56 1.22
CA SER A 78 -11.43 -13.72 0.03
C SER A 78 -11.40 -12.44 -0.81
N LEU A 79 -11.70 -12.55 -2.10
CA LEU A 79 -11.78 -11.38 -2.98
C LEU A 79 -12.76 -10.33 -2.43
N LYS A 80 -13.88 -10.77 -1.83
CA LYS A 80 -14.86 -9.87 -1.18
C LYS A 80 -14.24 -9.09 -0.02
N ALA A 81 -13.46 -9.75 0.85
CA ALA A 81 -12.79 -9.10 1.97
C ALA A 81 -11.73 -8.09 1.52
N VAL A 82 -10.95 -8.43 0.47
CA VAL A 82 -9.97 -7.51 -0.11
C VAL A 82 -10.66 -6.29 -0.74
N LYS A 83 -11.75 -6.50 -1.49
CA LYS A 83 -12.55 -5.41 -2.07
C LYS A 83 -13.06 -4.44 -1.00
N TRP A 84 -13.63 -4.98 0.07
CA TRP A 84 -14.10 -4.20 1.22
C TRP A 84 -12.96 -3.41 1.86
N TRP A 85 -11.82 -4.06 2.14
CA TRP A 85 -10.67 -3.41 2.80
C TRP A 85 -10.06 -2.28 1.99
N GLY A 86 -9.88 -2.45 0.67
CA GLY A 86 -9.28 -1.40 -0.17
C GLY A 86 -10.25 -0.32 -0.61
N GLY A 87 -11.50 -0.36 -0.15
CA GLY A 87 -12.53 0.62 -0.49
C GLY A 87 -12.98 0.56 -1.94
N TRP A 88 -12.89 -0.61 -2.58
CA TRP A 88 -13.38 -0.78 -3.95
C TRP A 88 -14.91 -0.84 -3.93
N SER A 89 -15.54 0.17 -4.54
CA SER A 89 -17.01 0.24 -4.63
C SER A 89 -17.58 -0.92 -5.43
N GLU A 90 -18.86 -1.25 -5.22
CA GLU A 90 -19.54 -2.30 -6.01
C GLU A 90 -19.57 -1.97 -7.52
N GLY A 91 -19.50 -0.68 -7.89
CA GLY A 91 -19.45 -0.20 -9.27
C GLY A 91 -18.05 -0.08 -9.88
N GLU A 92 -16.97 -0.12 -9.09
CA GLU A 92 -15.62 -0.29 -9.63
C GLU A 92 -15.50 -1.72 -10.15
N GLY A 93 -15.43 -1.85 -11.47
CA GLY A 93 -15.41 -3.14 -12.15
C GLY A 93 -14.40 -4.09 -11.50
N THR A 94 -14.89 -5.23 -11.04
CA THR A 94 -14.08 -6.32 -10.46
C THR A 94 -12.87 -6.66 -11.35
N GLY A 95 -12.95 -6.37 -12.65
CA GLY A 95 -11.84 -6.44 -13.60
C GLY A 95 -10.58 -5.64 -13.20
N THR A 96 -10.69 -4.50 -12.52
CA THR A 96 -9.50 -3.71 -12.12
C THR A 96 -8.69 -4.43 -11.04
N ILE A 97 -9.34 -4.95 -10.00
CA ILE A 97 -8.66 -5.72 -8.97
C ILE A 97 -8.20 -7.08 -9.50
N MET A 98 -9.02 -7.75 -10.31
CA MET A 98 -8.63 -8.99 -10.96
C MET A 98 -7.40 -8.80 -11.84
N ARG A 99 -7.33 -7.73 -12.64
CA ARG A 99 -6.13 -7.38 -13.41
C ARG A 99 -4.92 -7.19 -12.50
N TYR A 100 -5.06 -6.49 -11.38
CA TYR A 100 -3.93 -6.32 -10.46
C TYR A 100 -3.42 -7.63 -9.85
N LEU A 101 -4.31 -8.58 -9.59
CA LEU A 101 -3.97 -9.90 -9.07
C LEU A 101 -3.39 -10.80 -10.17
N LEU A 102 -3.98 -10.80 -11.36
CA LEU A 102 -3.51 -11.57 -12.52
C LEU A 102 -2.15 -11.08 -13.02
N ASP A 103 -1.94 -9.77 -13.15
CA ASP A 103 -0.64 -9.19 -13.50
C ASP A 103 0.47 -9.68 -12.57
N GLU A 104 0.17 -9.81 -11.27
CA GLU A 104 1.13 -10.27 -10.27
C GLU A 104 1.37 -11.77 -10.38
N TYR A 105 0.29 -12.55 -10.56
CA TYR A 105 0.39 -13.98 -10.76
C TYR A 105 1.24 -14.31 -11.99
N THR A 106 0.96 -13.69 -13.13
CA THR A 106 1.71 -13.88 -14.38
C THR A 106 3.17 -13.50 -14.24
N ARG A 107 3.52 -12.48 -13.43
CA ARG A 107 4.93 -12.12 -13.18
C ARG A 107 5.74 -13.20 -12.51
N TYR A 108 5.12 -14.03 -11.68
CA TYR A 108 5.78 -15.13 -10.97
C TYR A 108 5.67 -16.48 -11.72
N GLU A 109 4.98 -16.51 -12.86
CA GLU A 109 4.84 -17.70 -13.68
C GLU A 109 6.15 -17.93 -14.45
N MET A 110 6.91 -18.94 -14.02
CA MET A 110 8.28 -19.21 -14.50
C MET A 110 8.34 -20.13 -15.73
N GLY A 111 7.19 -20.63 -16.22
CA GLY A 111 7.11 -21.49 -17.41
C GLY A 111 5.92 -22.45 -17.40
N PHE A 112 5.65 -23.06 -18.55
CA PHE A 112 4.53 -23.99 -18.78
C PHE A 112 4.99 -25.42 -19.06
N SER A 113 6.27 -25.74 -18.83
CA SER A 113 6.88 -27.02 -19.17
C SER A 113 6.18 -28.22 -18.51
N ASP A 114 5.52 -27.98 -17.38
CA ASP A 114 4.94 -29.01 -16.54
C ASP A 114 3.39 -28.97 -16.63
N MET A 115 2.82 -28.09 -17.46
CA MET A 115 1.39 -27.77 -17.46
C MET A 115 0.49 -28.95 -17.87
N LEU A 116 1.02 -29.90 -18.64
CA LEU A 116 0.32 -31.11 -19.07
C LEU A 116 0.93 -32.40 -18.48
N ALA A 117 1.82 -32.29 -17.49
CA ALA A 117 2.43 -33.44 -16.82
C ALA A 117 1.65 -33.76 -15.53
N PRO A 118 0.73 -34.75 -15.52
CA PRO A 118 -0.20 -34.96 -14.40
C PRO A 118 0.46 -35.61 -13.17
N SER A 119 1.71 -36.04 -13.27
CA SER A 119 2.40 -36.81 -12.25
C SER A 119 3.89 -36.47 -12.20
N ARG A 120 4.30 -35.78 -11.14
CA ARG A 120 5.59 -36.01 -10.49
C ARG A 120 5.38 -36.94 -9.32
#